data_AF-A0AAN0MQV6-F1
#
_entry.id   AF-A0AAN0MQV6-F1
#
_cell.length_a   1.000
_cell.length_b   1.000
_cell.length_c   1.000
_cell.angle_alpha   90.00
_cell.angle_beta   90.00
_cell.angle_gamma   90.00
#
_symmetry.space_group_name_H-M   'P 1'
#
loop_
_entity.id
_entity.type
_entity.pdbx_description
1 polymer ?
#
loop_
_entity_poly.entity_id
_entity_poly.type
_entity_poly.pdbx_seq_one_letter_code
_entity_poly.pdbx_strand_id
1 'polypeptide(L)' 'MLSFNTTLVLLAICCVSLLLGFSWRDKGWAPWLMLVSVCGLLALMARIIYDLLAMG' A
#
# COMPACT_ATOMS: atom_id res chain seq x y z
N MET A 1 14.81 11.73 -0.25
CA MET A 1 13.89 11.99 -1.38
C MET A 1 13.40 10.67 -1.95
N LEU A 2 12.33 10.09 -1.38
CA LEU A 2 11.56 9.11 -2.14
C LEU A 2 10.98 9.86 -3.34
N SER A 3 11.35 9.48 -4.55
CA SER A 3 10.87 10.19 -5.75
C SER A 3 9.35 10.04 -5.84
N PHE A 4 8.65 11.06 -6.32
CA PHE A 4 7.19 11.04 -6.55
C PHE A 4 6.76 9.84 -7.42
N ASN A 5 7.64 9.40 -8.33
CA ASN A 5 7.42 8.18 -9.10
C ASN A 5 7.44 6.92 -8.22
N THR A 6 8.28 6.86 -7.20
CA THR A 6 8.38 5.71 -6.29
C THR A 6 7.13 5.58 -5.43
N THR A 7 6.58 6.69 -4.93
CA THR A 7 5.31 6.68 -4.17
C THR A 7 4.13 6.28 -5.04
N LEU A 8 4.06 6.76 -6.28
CA LEU A 8 3.03 6.34 -7.25
C LEU A 8 3.11 4.83 -7.57
N VAL A 9 4.33 4.29 -7.75
CA VAL A 9 4.52 2.85 -7.99
C VAL A 9 4.10 2.02 -6.78
N LEU A 10 4.47 2.43 -5.56
CA LEU A 10 4.05 1.75 -4.33
C LEU A 10 2.53 1.78 -4.13
N LEU A 11 1.89 2.91 -4.46
CA LEU A 11 0.44 3.04 -4.44
C LEU A 11 -0.21 2.09 -5.45
N ALA A 12 0.29 2.04 -6.69
CA ALA A 12 -0.21 1.16 -7.73
C ALA A 12 -0.09 -0.33 -7.34
N ILE A 13 1.04 -0.73 -6.75
CA ILE A 13 1.25 -2.10 -6.25
C ILE A 13 0.22 -2.45 -5.17
N CYS A 14 -0.05 -1.52 -4.25
CA CYS A 14 -1.06 -1.70 -3.20
C CYS A 14 -2.48 -1.85 -3.78
N CYS A 15 -2.85 -1.03 -4.77
CA CYS A 15 -4.14 -1.12 -5.44
C CYS A 15 -4.31 -2.44 -6.21
N VAL A 16 -3.28 -2.89 -6.94
CA VAL A 16 -3.31 -4.17 -7.65
C VAL A 16 -3.39 -5.36 -6.69
N SER A 17 -2.71 -5.27 -5.54
CA SER A 17 -2.77 -6.29 -4.48
C SER A 17 -4.18 -6.40 -3.88
N LEU A 18 -4.88 -5.28 -3.69
CA LEU A 18 -6.29 -5.27 -3.27
C LEU A 18 -7.19 -5.90 -4.34
N LEU A 19 -7.01 -5.56 -5.62
CA LEU A 19 -7.77 -6.16 -6.73
C LEU A 19 -7.54 -7.68 -6.82
N LEU A 20 -6.29 -8.13 -6.68
CA LEU A 20 -5.96 -9.57 -6.63
C LEU A 20 -6.60 -10.26 -5.42
N GLY A 21 -6.59 -9.61 -4.26
CA GLY A 21 -7.29 -10.09 -3.07
C GLY A 21 -8.80 -10.23 -3.28
N PHE A 22 -9.43 -9.28 -3.98
CA PHE A 22 -10.85 -9.36 -4.37
C PHE A 22 -11.10 -10.45 -5.42
N SER A 23 -10.17 -10.67 -6.34
CA SER A 23 -10.30 -11.71 -7.38
C SER A 23 -10.15 -13.12 -6.81
N TRP A 24 -9.43 -13.29 -5.70
CA TRP A 24 -9.18 -14.59 -5.06
C TRP A 24 -10.07 -14.85 -3.85
N ARG A 25 -11.19 -14.12 -3.75
CA ARG A 25 -12.10 -14.11 -2.61
C ARG A 25 -12.65 -15.49 -2.21
N ASP A 26 -12.69 -16.46 -3.13
CA ASP A 26 -13.07 -17.85 -2.86
C ASP A 26 -12.05 -18.64 -2.01
N LYS A 27 -10.80 -18.17 -1.89
CA LYS A 27 -9.79 -18.76 -1.01
C LYS A 27 -9.78 -17.99 0.31
N GLY A 28 -9.91 -18.69 1.44
CA GLY A 28 -9.88 -18.12 2.80
C GLY A 28 -8.62 -17.29 3.15
N TRP A 29 -7.61 -17.29 2.29
CA TRP A 29 -6.40 -16.44 2.38
C TRP A 29 -6.58 -15.01 1.86
N ALA A 30 -7.63 -14.73 1.07
CA ALA A 30 -7.97 -13.41 0.56
C ALA A 30 -8.10 -12.31 1.64
N PRO A 31 -8.81 -12.53 2.77
CA PRO A 31 -8.90 -11.52 3.82
C PRO A 31 -7.55 -11.18 4.47
N TRP A 32 -6.64 -12.15 4.59
CA TRP A 32 -5.28 -11.90 5.08
C TRP A 32 -4.46 -11.05 4.11
N LEU A 33 -4.57 -11.34 2.81
CA LEU A 33 -3.87 -10.60 1.77
C LEU A 33 -4.33 -9.12 1.71
N MET A 34 -5.64 -8.89 1.88
CA MET A 34 -6.19 -7.54 2.00
C MET A 34 -5.65 -6.80 3.24
N LEU A 35 -5.62 -7.46 4.39
CA LEU A 35 -5.14 -6.87 5.65
C LEU A 35 -3.69 -6.43 5.54
N VAL A 36 -2.82 -7.29 4.99
CA VAL A 36 -1.41 -6.97 4.76
C VAL A 36 -1.26 -5.79 3.79
N SER A 37 -2.06 -5.78 2.71
CA SER A 37 -2.03 -4.67 1.75
C SER A 37 -2.45 -3.34 2.37
N VAL A 38 -3.53 -3.32 3.16
CA VAL A 38 -4.01 -2.10 3.83
C VAL A 38 -2.99 -1.58 4.85
N CYS A 39 -2.41 -2.47 5.65
CA CYS A 39 -1.35 -2.10 6.60
C CYS A 39 -0.12 -1.53 5.88
N GLY A 40 0.28 -2.12 4.75
CA GLY A 40 1.37 -1.61 3.91
C GLY A 40 1.08 -0.21 3.38
N LEU A 41 -0.14 0.03 2.90
CA LEU A 41 -0.61 1.33 2.41
C LEU A 41 -0.59 2.39 3.51
N LEU A 42 -1.05 2.04 4.71
CA LEU A 42 -1.06 2.92 5.88
C LEU A 42 0.35 3.30 6.31
N ALA A 43 1.26 2.33 6.38
CA ALA A 43 2.67 2.56 6.73
C ALA A 43 3.37 3.43 5.68
N LEU A 44 3.02 3.27 4.41
CA LEU A 44 3.55 4.06 3.31
C LEU A 44 3.13 5.53 3.41
N MET A 45 1.83 5.77 3.62
CA MET A 45 1.26 7.10 3.84
C MET A 45 1.91 7.77 5.06
N ALA A 46 2.05 7.04 6.18
CA ALA A 46 2.72 7.54 7.37
C ALA A 46 4.17 7.95 7.08
N ARG A 47 4.94 7.09 6.40
CA ARG A 47 6.32 7.40 5.96
C ARG A 47 6.40 8.68 5.14
N ILE A 48 5.49 8.88 4.19
CA ILE A 48 5.46 10.08 3.33
C ILE A 48 5.17 11.33 4.17
N ILE A 49 4.20 11.26 5.09
CA ILE A 49 3.85 12.40 5.97
C ILE A 49 5.03 12.75 6.88
N TYR A 50 5.71 11.76 7.46
CA TYR A 50 6.90 12.01 8.28
C TYR A 50 8.08 12.58 7.47
N ASP A 51 8.29 12.11 6.24
CA ASP A 51 9.35 12.65 5.35
C ASP A 51 9.04 14.11 4.98
N LEU A 52 7.77 14.44 4.68
CA LEU A 52 7.32 15.81 4.44
C LEU A 52 7.42 16.70 5.68
N LEU A 53 7.08 16.18 6.86
CA LEU A 53 7.16 16.93 8.12
C LEU A 53 8.61 17.15 8.56
N ALA A 54 9.50 16.18 8.36
CA ALA A 54 10.92 16.27 8.72
C ALA A 54 11.73 17.14 7.74
N MET A 55 11.22 17.37 6.53
CA MET A 55 11.79 18.33 5.57
C MET A 55 11.25 19.75 5.75
N GLY A 56 10.25 19.96 6.62
CA GLY A 56 9.64 21.27 6.93
C GLY A 56 10.33 22.03 8.04
#